data_AF-A0A4U8WBT4-F1
#
_entry.id   AF-A0A4U8WBT4-F1
#
_cell.length_a   1.000
_cell.length_b   1.000
_cell.length_c   1.000
_cell.angle_alpha   90.00
_cell.angle_beta   90.00
_cell.angle_gamma   90.00
#
_symmetry.space_group_name_H-M   'P 1'
#
loop_
_entity.id
_entity.type
_entity.pdbx_description
1 polymer ?
#
loop_
_entity_poly.entity_id
_entity_poly.type
_entity_poly.pdbx_seq_one_letter_code
_entity_poly.pdbx_strand_id
1 'polypeptide(L)'
;MIKLSDYLDYLNNEIIQARKRADENAIAIAKEYAKHEYLKYFTAPRYALPSVKMEIPLKIADIDADEKYNFKMNEDQLIGEVNERIRLVNREKRMNITEISKKQIQSEDFRSIFKKLESTDQKFGKLPTTEVVKLDLKSTIKTLNTGIFRPQDGTSDTEINELKEIFSSVLLNKYKLVNSKLNNIYIDPNTTSAEDKDKLFINLQVSMEAEGIRIVSYKDKDGKEVEQITFE
;
A
#
# COMPACT_ATOMS: atom_id res chain seq x y z
N MET A 1 6.23 4.72 -13.21
CA MET A 1 4.95 4.15 -12.76
C MET A 1 4.05 5.31 -12.38
N ILE A 2 2.76 5.24 -12.68
CA ILE A 2 1.80 6.35 -12.47
C ILE A 2 0.87 5.95 -11.33
N LYS A 3 0.51 6.87 -10.43
CA LYS A 3 -0.51 6.57 -9.41
C LYS A 3 -1.86 6.41 -10.07
N LEU A 4 -2.64 5.44 -9.63
CA LEU A 4 -4.01 5.26 -10.12
C LEU A 4 -4.86 6.52 -9.93
N SER A 5 -4.70 7.23 -8.81
CA SER A 5 -5.37 8.52 -8.56
C SER A 5 -5.10 9.54 -9.67
N ASP A 6 -3.82 9.74 -9.99
CA ASP A 6 -3.39 10.76 -10.95
C ASP A 6 -3.86 10.39 -12.37
N TYR A 7 -3.91 9.10 -12.68
CA TYR A 7 -4.45 8.61 -13.94
C TYR A 7 -5.97 8.82 -14.05
N LEU A 8 -6.72 8.59 -12.97
CA LEU A 8 -8.15 8.87 -12.92
C LEU A 8 -8.44 10.37 -13.04
N ASP A 9 -7.65 11.21 -12.37
CA ASP A 9 -7.76 12.67 -12.47
C ASP A 9 -7.47 13.14 -13.90
N TYR A 10 -6.45 12.56 -14.54
CA TYR A 10 -6.14 12.84 -15.94
C TYR A 10 -7.32 12.45 -16.87
N LEU A 11 -7.85 11.23 -16.73
CA LEU A 11 -9.00 10.78 -17.52
C LEU A 11 -10.21 11.71 -17.33
N ASN A 12 -10.51 12.09 -16.08
CA ASN A 12 -11.60 13.02 -15.78
C ASN A 12 -11.39 14.39 -16.44
N ASN A 13 -10.17 14.91 -16.43
CA ASN A 13 -9.87 16.18 -17.08
C ASN A 13 -10.03 16.12 -18.61
N GLU A 14 -9.56 15.06 -19.26
CA GLU A 14 -9.74 14.87 -20.71
C GLU A 14 -11.23 14.78 -21.08
N ILE A 15 -12.02 14.11 -20.25
CA ILE A 15 -13.47 14.03 -20.40
C ILE A 15 -14.12 15.42 -20.32
N ILE A 16 -13.73 16.23 -19.34
CA ILE A 16 -14.25 17.60 -19.17
C ILE A 16 -13.88 18.45 -20.38
N GLN A 17 -12.66 18.34 -20.89
CA GLN A 17 -12.24 19.08 -22.10
C GLN A 17 -13.02 18.64 -23.34
N ALA A 18 -13.27 17.34 -23.50
CA ALA A 18 -14.08 16.82 -24.59
C ALA A 18 -15.53 17.36 -24.54
N ARG A 19 -16.14 17.41 -23.35
CA ARG A 19 -17.46 18.01 -23.11
C ARG A 19 -17.48 19.49 -23.48
N LYS A 20 -16.52 20.25 -22.96
CA LYS A 20 -16.40 21.68 -23.25
C LYS A 20 -16.31 21.95 -24.76
N ARG A 21 -15.49 21.19 -25.50
CA ARG A 21 -15.38 21.34 -26.96
C ARG A 21 -16.68 20.99 -27.68
N ALA A 22 -17.41 19.97 -27.22
CA ALA A 22 -18.71 19.60 -27.79
C ALA A 22 -19.74 20.72 -27.61
N ASP A 23 -19.77 21.34 -26.41
CA ASP A 23 -20.66 22.47 -26.11
C ASP A 23 -20.29 23.72 -26.91
N GLU A 24 -19.00 24.05 -27.01
CA GLU A 24 -18.51 25.16 -27.83
C GLU A 24 -18.91 25.00 -29.31
N ASN A 25 -18.80 23.78 -29.84
CA ASN A 25 -19.26 23.47 -31.20
C ASN A 25 -20.78 23.59 -31.35
N ALA A 26 -21.56 23.15 -30.37
CA ALA A 26 -23.02 23.30 -30.38
C ALA A 26 -23.42 24.80 -30.38
N ILE A 27 -22.72 25.63 -29.61
CA ILE A 27 -22.92 27.10 -29.60
C ILE A 27 -22.58 27.69 -30.97
N ALA A 28 -21.49 27.26 -31.61
CA ALA A 28 -21.12 27.73 -32.94
C ALA A 28 -22.20 27.40 -33.98
N ILE A 29 -22.69 26.16 -34.00
CA ILE A 29 -23.78 25.73 -34.89
C ILE A 29 -25.06 26.53 -34.63
N ALA A 30 -25.43 26.75 -33.37
CA ALA A 30 -26.61 27.55 -33.02
C ALA A 30 -26.52 28.99 -33.55
N LYS A 31 -25.32 29.60 -33.51
CA LYS A 31 -25.08 30.93 -34.09
C LYS A 31 -25.22 30.93 -35.61
N GLU A 32 -24.83 29.86 -36.30
CA GLU A 32 -25.03 29.73 -37.75
C GLU A 32 -26.49 29.53 -38.11
N TYR A 33 -27.23 28.71 -37.35
CA TYR A 33 -28.66 28.49 -37.53
C TYR A 33 -29.44 29.81 -37.42
N ALA A 34 -29.12 30.63 -36.42
CA ALA A 34 -29.76 31.92 -36.21
C ALA A 34 -29.57 32.91 -37.37
N LYS A 35 -28.47 32.80 -38.12
CA LYS A 35 -28.16 33.68 -39.27
C LYS A 35 -28.82 33.23 -40.57
N HIS A 36 -29.22 31.97 -40.68
CA HIS A 36 -29.74 31.40 -41.91
C HIS A 36 -31.23 31.71 -42.10
N GLU A 37 -31.66 32.00 -43.33
CA GLU A 37 -33.01 32.44 -43.67
C GLU A 37 -34.12 31.50 -43.16
N TYR A 38 -33.91 30.19 -43.34
CA TYR A 38 -34.84 29.14 -42.93
C TYR A 38 -34.48 28.43 -41.61
N LEU A 39 -33.18 28.16 -41.34
CA LEU A 39 -32.78 27.36 -40.16
C LEU A 39 -33.03 28.06 -38.83
N LYS A 40 -33.19 29.39 -38.84
CA LYS A 40 -33.51 30.18 -37.63
C LYS A 40 -34.82 29.79 -36.94
N TYR A 41 -35.72 29.10 -37.65
CA TYR A 41 -36.98 28.60 -37.08
C TYR A 41 -36.88 27.17 -36.54
N PHE A 42 -35.72 26.51 -36.71
CA PHE A 42 -35.48 25.16 -36.24
C PHE A 42 -34.67 25.16 -34.93
N THR A 43 -34.87 24.14 -34.10
CA THR A 43 -34.04 23.92 -32.92
C THR A 43 -32.62 23.56 -33.35
N ALA A 44 -31.63 24.30 -32.86
CA ALA A 44 -30.23 23.97 -33.12
C ALA A 44 -29.89 22.60 -32.53
N PRO A 45 -29.20 21.72 -33.27
CA PRO A 45 -28.83 20.41 -32.77
C PRO A 45 -27.87 20.55 -31.59
N ARG A 46 -28.15 19.82 -30.52
CA ARG A 46 -27.27 19.71 -29.35
C ARG A 46 -26.53 18.38 -29.43
N TYR A 47 -25.22 18.40 -29.24
CA TYR A 47 -24.46 17.18 -29.01
C TYR A 47 -24.70 16.74 -27.57
N ALA A 48 -25.70 15.88 -27.36
CA ALA A 48 -25.77 15.11 -26.13
C ALA A 48 -24.65 14.06 -26.20
N LEU A 49 -23.61 14.21 -25.38
CA LEU A 49 -22.62 13.15 -25.26
C LEU A 49 -23.33 11.91 -24.68
N PRO A 50 -23.40 10.79 -25.43
CA PRO A 50 -24.03 9.58 -24.93
C PRO A 50 -23.28 9.11 -23.69
N SER A 51 -23.97 8.39 -22.80
CA SER A 51 -23.32 7.76 -21.65
C SER A 51 -22.18 6.87 -22.13
N VAL A 52 -20.95 7.27 -21.82
CA VAL A 52 -19.76 6.54 -22.22
C VAL A 52 -19.44 5.53 -21.12
N LYS A 53 -19.35 4.25 -21.51
CA LYS A 53 -18.82 3.17 -20.68
C LYS A 53 -17.48 2.74 -21.26
N MET A 54 -16.42 2.86 -20.48
CA MET A 54 -15.07 2.43 -20.87
C MET A 54 -14.60 1.32 -19.94
N GLU A 55 -14.02 0.28 -20.51
CA GLU A 55 -13.26 -0.73 -19.79
C GLU A 55 -11.79 -0.57 -20.16
N ILE A 56 -11.00 -0.08 -19.21
CA ILE A 56 -9.58 0.20 -19.42
C ILE A 56 -8.77 -0.88 -18.68
N PRO A 57 -8.06 -1.78 -19.38
CA PRO A 57 -7.19 -2.74 -18.72
C PRO A 57 -5.94 -2.02 -18.20
N LEU A 58 -5.65 -2.21 -16.92
CA LEU A 58 -4.50 -1.62 -16.24
C LEU A 58 -3.70 -2.72 -15.55
N LYS A 59 -2.38 -2.57 -15.58
CA LYS A 59 -1.45 -3.46 -14.88
C LYS A 59 -1.07 -2.83 -13.55
N ILE A 60 -1.23 -3.55 -12.44
CA ILE A 60 -0.69 -3.11 -11.15
C ILE A 60 0.82 -3.33 -11.20
N ALA A 61 1.55 -2.23 -11.12
CA ALA A 61 3.01 -2.21 -11.15
C ALA A 61 3.58 -2.31 -9.74
N ASP A 62 2.96 -1.64 -8.77
CA ASP A 62 3.36 -1.69 -7.37
C ASP A 62 2.20 -1.28 -6.44
N ILE A 63 2.28 -1.68 -5.18
CA ILE A 63 1.32 -1.35 -4.13
C ILE A 63 2.09 -0.80 -2.93
N ASP A 64 1.86 0.47 -2.63
CA ASP A 64 2.34 1.10 -1.41
C ASP A 64 1.28 0.92 -0.33
N ALA A 65 1.59 0.06 0.64
CA ALA A 65 0.75 -0.24 1.77
C ALA A 65 1.56 -0.23 3.06
N ASP A 66 1.00 0.38 4.10
CA ASP A 66 1.51 0.30 5.45
C ASP A 66 0.89 -0.89 6.18
N GLU A 67 1.75 -1.80 6.62
CA GLU A 67 1.32 -2.96 7.38
C GLU A 67 1.39 -2.68 8.88
N LYS A 68 0.44 -3.25 9.61
CA LYS A 68 0.34 -3.21 11.06
C LYS A 68 0.44 -4.63 11.59
N TYR A 69 1.45 -4.87 12.41
CA TYR A 69 1.72 -6.17 13.01
C TYR A 69 1.40 -6.20 14.49
N ASN A 70 1.08 -7.38 15.00
CA ASN A 70 0.98 -7.69 16.42
C ASN A 70 2.18 -8.56 16.83
N PHE A 71 2.92 -8.11 17.83
CA PHE A 71 3.99 -8.86 18.47
C PHE A 71 3.58 -9.24 19.89
N LYS A 72 3.40 -10.54 20.13
CA LYS A 72 3.11 -11.06 21.47
C LYS A 72 4.22 -12.00 21.93
N MET A 73 4.95 -11.61 22.96
CA MET A 73 5.97 -12.44 23.54
C MET A 73 5.37 -13.50 24.48
N ASN A 74 5.75 -14.75 24.27
CA ASN A 74 5.53 -15.84 25.23
C ASN A 74 6.89 -16.53 25.45
N GLU A 75 7.46 -16.34 26.64
CA GLU A 75 8.79 -16.83 27.01
C GLU A 75 8.91 -18.35 26.84
N ASP A 76 7.93 -19.12 27.31
CA ASP A 76 7.98 -20.59 27.26
C ASP A 76 7.91 -21.10 25.83
N GLN A 77 7.07 -20.46 25.01
CA GLN A 77 6.98 -20.77 23.58
C GLN A 77 8.25 -20.36 22.82
N LEU A 78 8.86 -19.22 23.16
CA LEU A 78 10.11 -18.75 22.57
C LEU A 78 11.25 -19.75 22.82
N ILE A 79 11.44 -20.17 24.07
CA ILE A 79 12.47 -21.13 24.45
C ILE A 79 12.29 -22.45 23.70
N GLY A 80 11.04 -22.95 23.65
CA GLY A 80 10.72 -24.18 22.93
C GLY A 80 11.15 -24.13 21.47
N GLU A 81 10.74 -23.09 20.75
CA GLU A 81 11.04 -22.91 19.33
C GLU A 81 12.53 -22.65 19.06
N VAL A 82 13.21 -21.88 19.90
CA VAL A 82 14.67 -21.64 19.78
C VAL A 82 15.44 -22.93 20.02
N ASN A 83 15.15 -23.67 21.09
CA ASN A 83 15.85 -24.92 21.40
C ASN A 83 15.58 -26.01 20.36
N GLU A 84 14.38 -26.06 19.80
CA GLU A 84 14.08 -26.95 18.68
C GLU A 84 14.97 -26.65 17.47
N ARG A 85 15.11 -25.37 17.09
CA ARG A 85 15.98 -24.95 15.99
C ARG A 85 17.46 -25.17 16.28
N ILE A 86 17.91 -24.94 17.52
CA ILE A 86 19.27 -25.27 17.95
C ILE A 86 19.55 -26.76 17.73
N ARG A 87 18.65 -27.66 18.15
CA ARG A 87 18.81 -29.11 17.96
C ARG A 87 18.87 -29.51 16.49
N LEU A 88 18.08 -28.87 15.63
CA LEU A 88 18.12 -29.10 14.18
C LEU A 88 19.46 -28.67 13.58
N VAL A 89 19.85 -27.43 13.85
CA VAL A 89 21.11 -26.84 13.34
C VAL A 89 22.34 -27.61 13.81
N ASN A 90 22.39 -28.00 15.09
CA ASN A 90 23.49 -28.82 15.61
C ASN A 90 23.62 -30.15 14.85
N ARG A 91 22.49 -30.77 14.49
CA ARG A 91 22.44 -32.04 13.76
C ARG A 91 22.85 -31.86 12.30
N GLU A 92 22.37 -30.82 11.63
CA GLU A 92 22.61 -30.56 10.21
C GLU A 92 24.00 -29.99 9.94
N LYS A 93 24.43 -29.00 10.74
CA LYS A 93 25.69 -28.26 10.55
C LYS A 93 26.84 -28.77 11.41
N ARG A 94 26.63 -29.84 12.20
CA ARG A 94 27.61 -30.42 13.14
C ARG A 94 28.17 -29.38 14.12
N MET A 95 27.30 -28.49 14.61
CA MET A 95 27.63 -27.46 15.60
C MET A 95 27.29 -27.95 17.02
N ASN A 96 27.86 -27.29 18.05
CA ASN A 96 27.61 -27.61 19.46
C ASN A 96 27.00 -26.42 20.21
N ILE A 97 25.98 -25.79 19.62
CA ILE A 97 25.25 -24.69 20.26
C ILE A 97 24.48 -25.24 21.48
N THR A 98 24.71 -24.67 22.65
CA THR A 98 24.01 -25.07 23.88
C THR A 98 22.58 -24.52 23.88
N GLU A 99 21.63 -25.35 24.34
CA GLU A 99 20.25 -24.92 24.53
C GLU A 99 20.13 -23.78 25.55
N ILE A 100 19.15 -22.91 25.34
CA ILE A 100 18.88 -21.78 26.21
C ILE A 100 17.87 -22.14 27.29
N SER A 101 18.01 -21.49 28.44
CA SER A 101 17.12 -21.64 29.59
C SER A 101 16.25 -20.40 29.81
N LYS A 102 15.17 -20.55 30.59
CA LYS A 102 14.30 -19.44 30.95
C LYS A 102 15.02 -18.33 31.72
N LYS A 103 15.94 -18.68 32.61
CA LYS A 103 16.73 -17.71 33.39
C LYS A 103 17.58 -16.82 32.49
N GLN A 104 18.11 -17.38 31.40
CA GLN A 104 18.96 -16.68 30.44
C GLN A 104 18.20 -15.61 29.65
N ILE A 105 16.97 -15.91 29.22
CA ILE A 105 16.13 -14.92 28.49
C ILE A 105 15.45 -13.89 29.40
N GLN A 106 15.49 -14.10 30.72
CA GLN A 106 14.96 -13.15 31.71
C GLN A 106 15.99 -12.11 32.13
N SER A 107 17.19 -12.10 31.53
CA SER A 107 18.19 -11.06 31.76
C SER A 107 17.68 -9.67 31.35
N GLU A 108 18.27 -8.62 31.90
CA GLU A 108 17.89 -7.24 31.58
C GLU A 108 18.08 -6.93 30.08
N ASP A 109 19.13 -7.48 29.46
CA ASP A 109 19.40 -7.32 28.03
C ASP A 109 18.24 -7.83 27.18
N PHE A 110 17.78 -9.06 27.40
CA PHE A 110 16.65 -9.64 26.65
C PHE A 110 15.33 -8.94 26.94
N ARG A 111 15.08 -8.57 28.21
CA ARG A 111 13.89 -7.78 28.57
C ARG A 111 13.85 -6.44 27.85
N SER A 112 14.99 -5.78 27.66
CA SER A 112 15.07 -4.52 26.93
C SER A 112 14.72 -4.69 25.44
N ILE A 113 15.19 -5.79 24.82
CA ILE A 113 14.86 -6.16 23.44
C ILE A 113 13.36 -6.40 23.29
N PHE A 114 12.77 -7.21 24.17
CA PHE A 114 11.35 -7.54 24.08
C PHE A 114 10.48 -6.31 24.28
N LYS A 115 10.80 -5.44 25.26
CA LYS A 115 10.12 -4.15 25.42
C LYS A 115 10.23 -3.25 24.20
N LYS A 116 11.39 -3.24 23.52
CA LYS A 116 11.56 -2.46 22.28
C LYS A 116 10.66 -2.98 21.16
N LEU A 117 10.56 -4.29 20.99
CA LEU A 117 9.68 -4.92 20.00
C LEU A 117 8.19 -4.74 20.33
N GLU A 118 7.83 -4.81 21.61
CA GLU A 118 6.47 -4.52 22.08
C GLU A 118 6.12 -3.02 21.95
N SER A 119 7.10 -2.11 22.05
CA SER A 119 6.84 -0.67 21.89
C SER A 119 6.49 -0.28 20.45
N THR A 120 6.89 -1.10 19.47
CA THR A 120 6.54 -0.95 18.05
C THR A 120 5.31 -1.77 17.68
N ASP A 121 4.73 -2.49 18.64
CA ASP A 121 3.50 -3.26 18.45
C ASP A 121 2.38 -2.38 17.90
N GLN A 122 1.63 -2.94 16.96
CA GLN A 122 0.42 -2.34 16.42
C GLN A 122 0.58 -0.95 15.77
N LYS A 123 1.80 -0.58 15.39
CA LYS A 123 2.10 0.64 14.64
C LYS A 123 2.25 0.34 13.14
N PHE A 124 1.69 1.22 12.32
CA PHE A 124 1.83 1.18 10.86
C PHE A 124 3.26 1.53 10.42
N GLY A 125 3.71 0.91 9.32
CA GLY A 125 5.01 1.20 8.69
C GLY A 125 6.23 0.66 9.46
N LYS A 126 6.00 -0.21 10.45
CA LYS A 126 7.06 -0.88 11.22
C LYS A 126 7.20 -2.33 10.74
N LEU A 127 8.05 -2.52 9.74
CA LEU A 127 8.34 -3.85 9.18
C LEU A 127 9.09 -4.72 10.20
N PRO A 128 8.61 -5.94 10.49
CA PRO A 128 9.26 -6.86 11.43
C PRO A 128 10.74 -7.11 11.13
N THR A 129 11.08 -7.29 9.85
CA THR A 129 12.46 -7.51 9.38
C THR A 129 13.37 -6.33 9.76
N THR A 130 12.91 -5.11 9.53
CA THR A 130 13.65 -3.90 9.88
C THR A 130 13.79 -3.72 11.39
N GLU A 131 12.74 -4.00 12.17
CA GLU A 131 12.78 -3.85 13.62
C GLU A 131 13.67 -4.91 14.29
N VAL A 132 13.68 -6.16 13.80
CA VAL A 132 14.57 -7.22 14.30
C VAL A 132 16.03 -6.96 13.92
N VAL A 133 16.32 -6.44 12.72
CA VAL A 133 17.71 -6.10 12.30
C VAL A 133 18.30 -4.97 13.14
N LYS A 134 17.47 -4.04 13.64
CA LYS A 134 17.90 -2.95 14.54
C LYS A 134 18.23 -3.42 15.96
N LEU A 135 18.03 -4.69 16.28
CA LEU A 135 18.39 -5.25 17.58
C LEU A 135 19.85 -5.67 17.58
N ASP A 136 20.56 -5.36 18.65
CA ASP A 136 21.92 -5.86 18.86
C ASP A 136 21.90 -7.28 19.45
N LEU A 137 21.30 -8.23 18.72
CA LEU A 137 21.18 -9.62 19.17
C LEU A 137 22.56 -10.27 19.36
N LYS A 138 23.58 -9.84 18.61
CA LYS A 138 24.92 -10.43 18.70
C LYS A 138 25.57 -10.17 20.07
N SER A 139 25.48 -8.95 20.59
CA SER A 139 26.03 -8.65 21.92
C SER A 139 25.23 -9.34 23.02
N THR A 140 23.90 -9.34 22.93
CA THR A 140 23.02 -10.01 23.88
C THR A 140 23.23 -11.53 23.91
N ILE A 141 23.49 -12.16 22.76
CA ILE A 141 23.80 -13.61 22.72
C ILE A 141 25.18 -13.90 23.33
N LYS A 142 26.15 -12.99 23.20
CA LYS A 142 27.46 -13.17 23.86
C LYS A 142 27.33 -13.20 25.38
N THR A 143 26.41 -12.43 25.97
CA THR A 143 26.18 -12.44 27.44
C THR A 143 25.54 -13.74 27.93
N LEU A 144 24.86 -14.51 27.06
CA LEU A 144 24.33 -15.83 27.43
C LEU A 144 25.44 -16.87 27.70
N ASN A 145 26.58 -16.72 27.05
CA ASN A 145 27.68 -17.68 27.09
C ASN A 145 28.67 -17.42 28.24
N THR A 146 28.54 -16.33 28.99
CA THR A 146 29.48 -15.96 30.08
C THR A 146 29.15 -16.60 31.43
N GLY A 147 27.94 -17.15 31.61
CA GLY A 147 27.45 -17.67 32.90
C GLY A 147 27.65 -19.16 33.17
N ILE A 148 28.25 -19.91 32.24
CA ILE A 148 28.52 -21.36 32.39
C ILE A 148 30.03 -21.55 32.27
N PHE A 149 30.67 -22.04 33.34
CA PHE A 149 32.09 -22.42 33.29
C PHE A 149 32.28 -23.50 32.21
N ARG A 150 32.90 -23.14 31.08
CA ARG A 150 33.20 -24.05 29.97
C ARG A 150 34.70 -24.34 29.95
N PRO A 151 35.14 -25.54 30.34
CA PRO A 151 36.48 -26.02 30.03
C PRO A 151 36.45 -26.62 28.62
N GLN A 152 36.40 -25.76 27.61
CA GLN A 152 36.93 -25.99 26.25
C GLN A 152 36.64 -24.74 25.42
N ASP A 153 37.70 -24.22 24.82
CA ASP A 153 37.77 -22.94 24.15
C ASP A 153 36.70 -22.73 23.07
N GLY A 154 36.04 -21.57 23.14
CA GLY A 154 35.42 -20.89 22.01
C GLY A 154 34.07 -21.43 21.57
N THR A 155 32.98 -20.77 22.01
CA THR A 155 31.84 -20.62 21.09
C THR A 155 32.40 -19.88 19.88
N SER A 156 32.56 -20.56 18.74
CA SER A 156 33.15 -19.92 17.58
C SER A 156 32.26 -18.75 17.16
N ASP A 157 32.81 -17.67 16.61
CA ASP A 157 31.99 -16.56 16.08
C ASP A 157 30.92 -17.07 15.09
N THR A 158 31.15 -18.24 14.47
CA THR A 158 30.19 -18.92 13.59
C THR A 158 28.95 -19.41 14.35
N GLU A 159 29.11 -20.01 15.53
CA GLU A 159 28.00 -20.47 16.38
C GLU A 159 27.20 -19.30 16.96
N ILE A 160 27.87 -18.19 17.29
CA ILE A 160 27.20 -16.96 17.75
C ILE A 160 26.37 -16.35 16.62
N ASN A 161 26.91 -16.29 15.41
CA ASN A 161 26.17 -15.80 14.25
C ASN A 161 24.98 -16.72 13.93
N GLU A 162 25.15 -18.03 14.01
CA GLU A 162 24.06 -18.98 13.77
C GLU A 162 22.94 -18.85 14.83
N LEU A 163 23.30 -18.72 16.11
CA LEU A 163 22.33 -18.49 17.17
C LEU A 163 21.59 -17.15 16.99
N LYS A 164 22.28 -16.11 16.49
CA LYS A 164 21.65 -14.84 16.11
C LYS A 164 20.63 -15.02 14.98
N GLU A 165 20.93 -15.80 13.96
CA GLU A 165 19.98 -16.08 12.87
C GLU A 165 18.78 -16.89 13.38
N ILE A 166 19.00 -17.88 14.26
CA ILE A 166 17.91 -18.62 14.92
C ILE A 166 16.99 -17.65 15.69
N PHE A 167 17.54 -16.81 16.57
CA PHE A 167 16.76 -15.84 17.34
C PHE A 167 16.01 -14.86 16.44
N SER A 168 16.68 -14.32 15.42
CA SER A 168 16.07 -13.38 14.46
C SER A 168 14.87 -14.03 13.77
N SER A 169 15.04 -15.25 13.27
CA SER A 169 13.97 -15.99 12.61
C SER A 169 12.81 -16.33 13.56
N VAL A 170 13.08 -16.71 14.81
CA VAL A 170 12.00 -17.02 15.78
C VAL A 170 11.23 -15.75 16.12
N LEU A 171 11.93 -14.64 16.36
CA LEU A 171 11.29 -13.35 16.65
C LEU A 171 10.43 -12.86 15.49
N LEU A 172 10.90 -13.00 14.25
CA LEU A 172 10.11 -12.66 13.05
C LEU A 172 8.82 -13.46 12.98
N ASN A 173 8.87 -14.75 13.30
CA ASN A 173 7.68 -15.62 13.29
C ASN A 173 6.66 -15.28 14.38
N LYS A 174 7.01 -14.45 15.37
CA LYS A 174 6.05 -13.97 16.38
C LYS A 174 5.21 -12.79 15.90
N TYR A 175 5.63 -12.09 14.84
CA TYR A 175 4.85 -11.02 14.27
C TYR A 175 3.68 -11.61 13.47
N LYS A 176 2.47 -11.17 13.80
CA LYS A 176 1.25 -11.52 13.05
C LYS A 176 0.70 -10.28 12.37
N LEU A 177 0.46 -10.34 11.06
CA LEU A 177 -0.22 -9.26 10.35
C LEU A 177 -1.63 -9.09 10.93
N VAL A 178 -1.97 -7.88 11.36
CA VAL A 178 -3.28 -7.54 11.93
C VAL A 178 -4.12 -6.79 10.92
N ASN A 179 -3.49 -5.83 10.25
CA ASN A 179 -4.16 -4.94 9.32
C ASN A 179 -3.14 -4.40 8.30
N SER A 180 -3.63 -4.01 7.12
CA SER A 180 -2.85 -3.30 6.11
C SER A 180 -3.65 -2.09 5.64
N LYS A 181 -2.99 -0.93 5.58
CA LYS A 181 -3.55 0.29 5.04
C LYS A 181 -2.96 0.51 3.66
N LEU A 182 -3.79 0.40 2.64
CA LEU A 182 -3.42 0.76 1.28
C LEU A 182 -3.27 2.29 1.16
N ASN A 183 -2.10 2.76 0.74
CA ASN A 183 -1.81 4.18 0.55
C ASN A 183 -1.91 4.56 -0.92
N ASN A 184 -1.17 3.87 -1.79
CA ASN A 184 -1.15 4.15 -3.22
C ASN A 184 -1.14 2.84 -4.04
N ILE A 185 -1.84 2.84 -5.17
CA ILE A 185 -1.69 1.82 -6.21
C ILE A 185 -0.94 2.47 -7.38
N TYR A 186 0.16 1.88 -7.78
CA TYR A 186 0.91 2.28 -8.96
C TYR A 186 0.55 1.36 -10.13
N ILE A 187 0.27 1.98 -11.26
CA ILE A 187 -0.16 1.30 -12.46
C ILE A 187 0.78 1.56 -13.64
N ASP A 188 0.67 0.66 -14.61
CA ASP A 188 1.19 0.79 -15.95
C ASP A 188 0.04 0.55 -16.96
N PRO A 189 -0.35 1.57 -17.74
CA PRO A 189 -1.41 1.44 -18.74
C PRO A 189 -0.96 0.65 -19.98
N ASN A 190 0.35 0.37 -20.14
CA ASN A 190 0.82 -0.49 -21.23
C ASN A 190 0.72 -1.97 -20.85
N THR A 191 -0.35 -2.60 -21.32
CA THR A 191 -0.70 -4.00 -21.00
C THR A 191 -0.25 -5.01 -22.05
N THR A 192 0.42 -4.56 -23.13
CA THR A 192 0.78 -5.39 -24.30
C THR A 192 2.15 -6.10 -24.22
N SER A 193 2.91 -5.96 -23.14
CA SER A 193 4.26 -6.53 -23.01
C SER A 193 4.27 -8.01 -22.60
N ALA A 194 5.10 -8.83 -23.26
CA ALA A 194 5.19 -10.27 -23.04
C ALA A 194 5.74 -10.73 -21.67
N GLU A 195 6.29 -9.81 -20.87
CA GLU A 195 6.82 -10.05 -19.52
C GLU A 195 5.73 -10.09 -18.42
N ASP A 196 4.46 -9.94 -18.77
CA ASP A 196 3.40 -9.65 -17.80
C ASP A 196 2.62 -10.89 -17.29
N LYS A 197 3.15 -12.11 -17.46
CA LYS A 197 2.47 -13.36 -17.04
C LYS A 197 2.15 -13.48 -15.55
N ASP A 198 2.91 -12.82 -14.68
CA ASP A 198 2.76 -12.88 -13.21
C ASP A 198 2.25 -11.57 -12.59
N LYS A 199 1.78 -10.62 -13.41
CA LYS A 199 1.30 -9.31 -12.92
C LYS A 199 -0.22 -9.27 -12.79
N LEU A 200 -0.69 -8.57 -11.75
CA LEU A 200 -2.11 -8.36 -11.50
C LEU A 200 -2.68 -7.38 -12.53
N PHE A 201 -3.70 -7.82 -13.26
CA PHE A 201 -4.48 -6.98 -14.18
C PHE A 201 -5.80 -6.60 -13.52
N ILE A 202 -6.16 -5.32 -13.63
CA ILE A 202 -7.47 -4.81 -13.23
C ILE A 202 -8.14 -4.18 -14.44
N ASN A 203 -9.45 -4.39 -14.57
CA ASN A 203 -10.26 -3.68 -15.56
C ASN A 203 -10.96 -2.52 -14.85
N LEU A 204 -10.54 -1.30 -15.17
CA LEU A 204 -11.21 -0.11 -14.67
C LEU A 204 -12.49 0.11 -15.48
N GLN A 205 -13.63 -0.01 -14.82
CA GLN A 205 -14.93 0.34 -15.39
C GLN A 205 -15.23 1.81 -15.08
N VAL A 206 -15.25 2.64 -16.12
CA VAL A 206 -15.62 4.06 -16.01
C VAL A 206 -16.96 4.24 -16.69
N SER A 207 -17.97 4.65 -15.92
CA SER A 207 -19.28 5.04 -16.43
C SER A 207 -19.47 6.54 -16.25
N MET A 208 -19.91 7.20 -17.31
CA MET A 208 -20.22 8.62 -17.28
C MET A 208 -21.68 8.83 -17.60
N GLU A 209 -22.40 9.44 -16.65
CA GLU A 209 -23.80 9.81 -16.80
C GLU A 209 -23.90 11.29 -17.17
N ALA A 210 -24.97 11.67 -17.87
CA ALA A 210 -25.19 13.05 -18.25
C ALA A 210 -25.89 13.77 -17.09
N GLU A 211 -25.16 14.66 -16.40
CA GLU A 211 -25.77 15.69 -15.55
C GLU A 211 -26.02 16.93 -16.42
N GLY A 212 -27.26 17.40 -16.47
CA GLY A 212 -27.65 18.63 -17.13
C GLY A 212 -27.31 19.83 -16.25
N ILE A 213 -26.82 20.91 -16.85
CA ILE A 213 -26.70 22.20 -16.16
C ILE A 213 -27.72 23.15 -16.78
N ARG A 214 -28.68 23.60 -15.99
CA ARG A 214 -29.66 24.62 -16.38
C ARG A 214 -29.29 25.95 -15.75
N ILE A 215 -28.85 26.89 -16.60
CA ILE A 215 -28.57 28.28 -16.20
C ILE A 215 -29.76 29.15 -16.60
N VAL A 216 -30.35 29.86 -15.63
CA VAL A 216 -31.43 30.82 -15.85
C VAL A 216 -30.94 32.21 -15.41
N SER A 217 -30.80 33.14 -16.36
CA SER A 217 -30.55 34.56 -16.05
C SER A 217 -31.87 35.30 -15.94
N TYR A 218 -32.08 36.05 -14.85
CA TYR A 218 -33.23 36.93 -14.65
C TYR A 218 -32.81 38.22 -13.94
N LYS A 219 -33.62 39.28 -14.08
CA LYS A 219 -33.41 40.53 -13.34
C LYS A 219 -34.15 40.46 -12.01
N ASP A 220 -33.45 40.73 -10.92
CA ASP A 220 -34.06 40.82 -9.60
C ASP A 220 -34.93 42.08 -9.46
N LYS A 221 -35.54 42.26 -8.29
CA LYS A 221 -36.44 43.39 -8.00
C LYS A 221 -35.74 44.77 -8.06
N ASP A 222 -34.42 44.80 -7.98
CA ASP A 222 -33.57 45.98 -8.05
C ASP A 222 -32.96 46.18 -9.46
N GLY A 223 -33.38 45.36 -10.43
CA GLY A 223 -32.94 45.43 -11.82
C GLY A 223 -31.56 44.83 -12.07
N LYS A 224 -30.96 44.16 -11.07
CA LYS A 224 -29.65 43.51 -11.19
C LYS A 224 -29.80 42.15 -11.86
N GLU A 225 -28.93 41.85 -12.80
CA GLU A 225 -28.91 40.56 -13.48
C GLU A 225 -28.34 39.48 -12.54
N VAL A 226 -29.13 38.43 -12.31
CA VAL A 226 -28.82 37.32 -11.41
C VAL A 226 -28.88 36.03 -12.22
N GLU A 227 -27.79 35.26 -12.18
CA GLU A 227 -27.70 33.94 -12.79
C GLU A 227 -27.95 32.85 -11.75
N GLN A 228 -28.97 32.02 -11.98
CA GLN A 228 -29.24 30.83 -11.19
C GLN A 228 -28.76 29.59 -11.96
N ILE A 229 -27.84 28.84 -11.35
CA ILE A 229 -27.30 27.59 -11.88
C ILE A 229 -27.97 26.43 -11.14
N THR A 230 -28.63 25.55 -11.88
CA THR A 230 -29.26 24.32 -11.37
C THR A 230 -28.58 23.11 -11.99
N PHE A 231 -28.24 22.12 -11.19
CA PHE A 231 -27.71 20.82 -11.62
C PHE A 231 -28.88 19.82 -11.68
N GLU A 232 -29.08 19.16 -12.82
CA GLU A 232 -30.14 18.17 -13.09
C GLU A 232 -29.57 16.79 -13.42
#